data_AF-A0A4V2QPB1-F1
#
_entry.id   AF-A0A4V2QPB1-F1
#
_cell.length_a   1.000
_cell.length_b   1.000
_cell.length_c   1.000
_cell.angle_alpha   90.00
_cell.angle_beta   90.00
_cell.angle_gamma   90.00
#
_symmetry.space_group_name_H-M   'P 1'
#
loop_
_entity.id
_entity.type
_entity.pdbx_description
1 polymer ?
#
loop_
_entity_poly.entity_id
_entity_poly.type
_entity_poly.pdbx_seq_one_letter_code
_entity_poly.pdbx_strand_id
1 'polypeptide(L)'
;MTDRLAARRILARCLPGAALLMPLSAHAEEPVETLIGSVSSAEADGTVPVELRFLNPGAAPATVALPDRVAANVESAGRQDTVWLERAPGTPASLSLAPGGFAKARYRLAAGTVADGALLSIPQWRTAEVALHSTSAARMAEASPPPSAHTATLPPAPTPTAPADRSYGNAFIDNLGPYEPIYAVFGPGTDTEARLQISFDYHLFGSHERKDLPTSWRGGLHFTYTQRMFWDLRAQSMPFHNIDYQPELIYVSPAKVLDNGMSLALQGGLRHESNGRDGEDSRSVNTFYVAPMAAIPLGGDWRLLVAPKLAFYLGDTSDNPDIIHYRGHTGLFLQIGDPDGLRIATNTRFNFGSGKGAINTEVSYPLPRLLGGGPDFYLFAQAFAGYGENLLDYNKSTTRLRVGFALVR
;
A
#
# COMPACT_ATOMS: atom_id res chain seq x y z
N MET A 1 -15.48 -79.35 -24.23
CA MET A 1 -14.34 -78.50 -23.82
C MET A 1 -14.91 -77.41 -22.93
N THR A 2 -15.12 -77.74 -21.65
CA THR A 2 -14.25 -77.46 -20.47
C THR A 2 -14.68 -76.14 -19.82
N ASP A 3 -15.53 -76.20 -18.78
CA ASP A 3 -15.18 -76.26 -17.33
C ASP A 3 -15.13 -74.81 -16.78
N ARG A 4 -15.75 -74.35 -15.68
CA ARG A 4 -16.09 -74.90 -14.35
C ARG A 4 -17.10 -73.94 -13.66
N LEU A 5 -18.10 -74.43 -12.92
CA LEU A 5 -18.24 -74.43 -11.43
C LEU A 5 -17.96 -73.08 -10.72
N ALA A 6 -18.65 -72.62 -9.68
CA ALA A 6 -19.77 -73.13 -8.88
C ALA A 6 -20.27 -72.05 -7.88
N ALA A 7 -21.58 -72.09 -7.60
CA ALA A 7 -22.30 -72.06 -6.31
C ALA A 7 -21.81 -71.28 -5.06
N ARG A 8 -22.84 -70.80 -4.33
CA ARG A 8 -22.98 -70.59 -2.86
C ARG A 8 -22.31 -69.30 -2.33
N ARG A 9 -22.94 -68.47 -1.47
CA ARG A 9 -23.70 -68.77 -0.25
C ARG A 9 -24.45 -67.50 0.26
N ILE A 10 -25.65 -67.72 0.80
CA ILE A 10 -26.37 -66.81 1.71
C ILE A 10 -25.61 -66.75 3.04
N LEU A 11 -25.35 -65.55 3.56
CA LEU A 11 -25.05 -65.33 4.98
C LEU A 11 -25.68 -64.02 5.45
N ALA A 12 -26.74 -64.17 6.26
CA ALA A 12 -27.23 -63.15 7.16
C ALA A 12 -26.16 -62.86 8.22
N ARG A 13 -25.88 -61.58 8.47
CA ARG A 13 -25.21 -61.12 9.69
C ARG A 13 -25.83 -59.81 10.16
N CYS A 14 -26.46 -59.90 11.33
CA CYS A 14 -26.79 -58.78 12.20
C CYS A 14 -25.53 -57.96 12.52
N LEU A 15 -25.64 -56.64 12.49
CA LEU A 15 -24.79 -55.72 13.24
C LEU A 15 -25.63 -54.52 13.71
N PRO A 16 -25.22 -53.89 14.84
CA PRO A 16 -26.10 -53.28 15.82
C PRO A 16 -26.41 -51.80 15.53
N GLY A 17 -27.45 -51.30 16.20
CA GLY A 17 -27.86 -49.90 16.15
C GLY A 17 -26.72 -48.96 16.51
N ALA A 18 -26.32 -48.13 15.54
CA ALA A 18 -25.49 -46.96 15.77
C ALA A 18 -26.43 -45.81 16.18
N ALA A 19 -26.27 -45.35 17.41
CA ALA A 19 -26.89 -44.11 17.87
C ALA A 19 -26.41 -42.95 16.98
N LEU A 20 -27.35 -42.23 16.36
CA LEU A 20 -27.06 -40.93 15.76
C LEU A 20 -26.68 -39.96 16.88
N LEU A 21 -25.38 -39.81 17.13
CA LEU A 21 -24.82 -38.64 17.78
C LEU A 21 -24.93 -37.50 16.77
N MET A 22 -25.95 -36.65 16.91
CA MET A 22 -25.96 -35.35 16.25
C MET A 22 -24.73 -34.57 16.73
N PRO A 23 -23.92 -34.00 15.84
CA PRO A 23 -22.90 -33.06 16.26
C PRO A 23 -23.62 -31.86 16.87
N LEU A 24 -23.42 -31.63 18.17
CA LEU A 24 -23.62 -30.31 18.74
C LEU A 24 -22.68 -29.38 18.01
N SER A 25 -23.22 -28.55 17.12
CA SER A 25 -22.52 -27.38 16.61
C SER A 25 -22.18 -26.51 17.82
N ALA A 26 -20.94 -26.61 18.28
CA ALA A 26 -20.36 -25.60 19.14
C ALA A 26 -20.26 -24.32 18.29
N HIS A 27 -21.28 -23.46 18.38
CA HIS A 27 -21.13 -22.08 17.97
C HIS A 27 -20.05 -21.49 18.88
N ALA A 28 -18.83 -21.37 18.35
CA ALA A 28 -17.83 -20.52 18.95
C ALA A 28 -18.42 -19.10 18.91
N GLU A 29 -18.90 -18.64 20.06
CA GLU A 29 -19.27 -17.24 20.27
C GLU A 29 -18.01 -16.43 19.97
N GLU A 30 -17.99 -15.69 18.85
CA GLU A 30 -16.86 -14.83 18.53
C GLU A 30 -16.71 -13.83 19.68
N PRO A 31 -15.60 -13.88 20.45
CA PRO A 31 -15.49 -13.05 21.64
C PRO A 31 -15.38 -11.59 21.20
N VAL A 32 -16.09 -10.71 21.90
CA VAL A 32 -15.95 -9.26 21.76
C VAL A 32 -14.48 -8.89 21.90
N GLU A 33 -13.93 -8.25 20.88
CA GLU A 33 -12.54 -7.78 20.87
C GLU A 33 -12.44 -6.51 21.71
N THR A 34 -11.43 -6.43 22.58
CA THR A 34 -11.22 -5.28 23.47
C THR A 34 -9.87 -4.63 23.22
N LEU A 35 -9.89 -3.33 22.97
CA LEU A 35 -8.71 -2.51 22.70
C LEU A 35 -8.59 -1.41 23.76
N ILE A 36 -7.37 -1.12 24.20
CA ILE A 36 -7.07 0.07 24.99
C ILE A 36 -6.89 1.23 23.99
N GLY A 37 -7.82 2.18 24.00
CA GLY A 37 -7.91 3.23 22.98
C GLY A 37 -7.00 4.43 23.24
N SER A 38 -6.99 4.96 24.46
CA SER A 38 -6.10 6.05 24.85
C SER A 38 -5.94 6.09 26.36
N VAL A 39 -4.72 6.38 26.82
CA VAL A 39 -4.44 6.72 28.22
C VAL A 39 -3.93 8.16 28.24
N SER A 40 -4.66 9.07 28.89
CA SER A 40 -4.33 10.50 28.88
C SER A 40 -3.55 10.91 30.13
N SER A 41 -2.99 12.12 30.15
CA SER A 41 -2.31 12.67 31.31
C SER A 41 -3.20 12.66 32.56
N ALA A 42 -2.57 12.58 33.74
CA ALA A 42 -3.27 12.67 35.01
C ALA A 42 -4.16 13.92 35.05
N GLU A 43 -5.44 13.72 35.36
CA GLU A 43 -6.39 14.77 35.67
C GLU A 43 -5.98 15.47 36.97
N ALA A 44 -6.52 16.67 37.21
CA ALA A 44 -6.20 17.47 38.41
C ALA A 44 -6.53 16.76 39.74
N ASP A 45 -7.34 15.70 39.70
CA ASP A 45 -7.68 14.83 40.84
C ASP A 45 -6.65 13.72 41.09
N GLY A 46 -5.56 13.68 40.33
CA GLY A 46 -4.53 12.66 40.45
C GLY A 46 -4.97 11.30 39.89
N THR A 47 -5.89 11.25 38.93
CA THR A 47 -6.24 10.02 38.21
C THR A 47 -5.90 10.09 36.72
N VAL A 48 -5.46 8.97 36.16
CA VAL A 48 -5.11 8.81 34.74
C VAL A 48 -6.29 8.10 34.06
N PRO A 49 -7.00 8.75 33.13
CA PRO A 49 -8.14 8.13 32.45
C PRO A 49 -7.66 7.13 31.39
N VAL A 50 -8.28 5.96 31.38
CA VAL A 50 -8.04 4.84 30.45
C VAL A 50 -9.32 4.60 29.65
N GLU A 51 -9.30 4.90 28.35
CA GLU A 51 -10.41 4.59 27.43
C GLU A 51 -10.26 3.15 26.90
N LEU A 52 -11.29 2.33 27.07
CA LEU A 52 -11.41 1.00 26.48
C LEU A 52 -12.44 1.01 25.35
N ARG A 53 -12.19 0.25 24.30
CA ARG A 53 -13.08 0.07 23.16
C ARG A 53 -13.41 -1.40 23.00
N PHE A 54 -14.69 -1.71 22.91
CA PHE A 54 -15.21 -3.07 22.73
C PHE A 54 -15.85 -3.17 21.36
N LEU A 55 -15.43 -4.15 20.56
CA LEU A 55 -15.85 -4.36 19.19
C LEU A 55 -16.51 -5.73 19.06
N ASN A 56 -17.69 -5.78 18.47
CA ASN A 56 -18.41 -7.02 18.20
C ASN A 56 -18.31 -7.37 16.71
N PRO A 57 -17.34 -8.21 16.29
CA PRO A 57 -17.22 -8.63 14.89
C PRO A 57 -18.32 -9.61 14.48
N GLY A 58 -19.01 -10.22 15.45
CA GLY A 58 -20.00 -11.27 15.23
C GLY A 58 -21.31 -10.78 14.64
N ALA A 59 -22.08 -11.73 14.11
CA ALA A 59 -23.39 -11.51 13.49
C ALA A 59 -24.55 -11.37 14.49
N ALA A 60 -24.31 -11.60 15.79
CA ALA A 60 -25.31 -11.51 16.85
C ALA A 60 -24.97 -10.37 17.84
N PRO A 61 -25.98 -9.73 18.49
CA PRO A 61 -25.71 -8.74 19.52
C PRO A 61 -24.94 -9.36 20.70
N ALA A 62 -23.97 -8.62 21.24
CA ALA A 62 -23.17 -9.04 22.39
C ALA A 62 -23.37 -8.09 23.58
N THR A 63 -23.23 -8.61 24.80
CA THR A 63 -23.28 -7.80 26.03
C THR A 63 -21.98 -7.96 26.81
N VAL A 64 -21.34 -6.83 27.14
CA VAL A 64 -20.10 -6.80 27.91
C VAL A 64 -20.38 -6.31 29.32
N ALA A 65 -19.99 -7.07 30.33
CA ALA A 65 -20.02 -6.64 31.72
C ALA A 65 -18.78 -5.79 32.06
N LEU A 66 -18.99 -4.65 32.70
CA LEU A 66 -17.95 -3.72 33.12
C LEU A 66 -17.90 -3.67 34.65
N PRO A 67 -16.96 -4.39 35.32
CA PRO A 67 -16.87 -4.41 36.78
C PRO A 67 -16.40 -3.06 37.33
N ASP A 68 -16.69 -2.79 38.61
CA ASP A 68 -16.29 -1.54 39.29
C ASP A 68 -14.77 -1.41 39.37
N ARG A 69 -14.06 -2.53 39.46
CA ARG A 69 -12.61 -2.62 39.43
C ARG A 69 -12.16 -3.76 38.52
N VAL A 70 -11.10 -3.53 37.77
CA VAL A 70 -10.45 -4.55 36.91
C VAL A 70 -8.94 -4.53 37.12
N ALA A 71 -8.33 -5.71 37.19
CA ALA A 71 -6.88 -5.84 37.30
C ALA A 71 -6.22 -5.60 35.94
N ALA A 72 -5.16 -4.80 35.93
CA ALA A 72 -4.32 -4.56 34.78
C ALA A 72 -2.86 -4.88 35.14
N ASN A 73 -2.09 -5.34 34.16
CA ASN A 73 -0.66 -5.56 34.28
C ASN A 73 0.06 -4.39 33.64
N VAL A 74 1.11 -3.92 34.31
CA VAL A 74 1.99 -2.86 33.84
C VAL A 74 3.39 -3.43 33.75
N GLU A 75 3.99 -3.40 32.56
CA GLU A 75 5.38 -3.77 32.34
C GLU A 75 6.24 -2.53 32.10
N SER A 76 7.30 -2.37 32.90
CA SER A 76 8.27 -1.29 32.75
C SER A 76 9.68 -1.82 33.03
N ALA A 77 10.60 -1.61 32.09
CA ALA A 77 12.01 -2.04 32.20
C ALA A 77 12.18 -3.53 32.60
N GLY A 78 11.32 -4.41 32.09
CA GLY A 78 11.36 -5.86 32.33
C GLY A 78 10.79 -6.32 33.69
N ARG A 79 10.16 -5.42 34.47
CA ARG A 79 9.40 -5.77 35.67
C ARG A 79 7.90 -5.62 35.40
N GLN A 80 7.12 -6.63 35.79
CA GLN A 80 5.67 -6.63 35.67
C GLN A 80 5.03 -6.43 37.05
N ASP A 81 4.20 -5.38 37.18
CA ASP A 81 3.44 -5.05 38.38
C ASP A 81 1.92 -5.11 38.09
N THR A 82 1.11 -5.56 39.04
CA THR A 82 -0.36 -5.55 38.91
C THR A 82 -0.93 -4.27 39.51
N VAL A 83 -1.74 -3.54 38.73
CA VAL A 83 -2.46 -2.33 39.14
C VAL A 83 -3.96 -2.53 39.02
N TRP A 84 -4.74 -1.70 39.71
CA TRP A 84 -6.20 -1.72 39.65
C TRP A 84 -6.73 -0.51 38.90
N LEU A 85 -7.60 -0.76 37.93
CA LEU A 85 -8.36 0.25 37.21
C LEU A 85 -9.77 0.32 37.80
N GLU A 86 -10.26 1.53 38.09
CA GLU A 86 -11.61 1.77 38.62
C GLU A 86 -12.54 2.31 37.53
N ARG A 87 -13.78 1.83 37.45
CA ARG A 87 -14.73 2.30 36.43
C ARG A 87 -15.07 3.77 36.68
N ALA A 88 -14.90 4.62 35.66
CA ALA A 88 -15.12 6.06 35.80
C ALA A 88 -16.61 6.39 36.03
N PRO A 89 -16.93 7.42 36.84
CA PRO A 89 -18.30 7.92 36.98
C PRO A 89 -18.93 8.24 35.63
N GLY A 90 -20.16 7.75 35.41
CA GLY A 90 -20.86 7.89 34.13
C GLY A 90 -20.61 6.77 33.11
N THR A 91 -19.70 5.83 33.38
CA THR A 91 -19.56 4.61 32.58
C THR A 91 -20.55 3.55 33.08
N PRO A 92 -21.42 2.99 32.21
CA PRO A 92 -22.43 2.01 32.62
C PRO A 92 -21.78 0.69 33.07
N ALA A 93 -22.49 -0.10 33.88
CA ALA A 93 -22.02 -1.41 34.35
C ALA A 93 -22.10 -2.51 33.27
N SER A 94 -22.79 -2.25 32.17
CA SER A 94 -22.83 -3.13 31.00
C SER A 94 -22.95 -2.33 29.70
N LEU A 95 -22.42 -2.88 28.62
CA LEU A 95 -22.54 -2.34 27.27
C LEU A 95 -23.25 -3.37 26.37
N SER A 96 -24.22 -2.93 25.59
CA SER A 96 -24.83 -3.72 24.54
C SER A 96 -24.26 -3.31 23.18
N LEU A 97 -23.73 -4.28 22.44
CA LEU A 97 -23.08 -4.11 21.16
C LEU A 97 -23.93 -4.77 20.08
N ALA A 98 -24.37 -3.99 19.10
CA ALA A 98 -25.01 -4.54 17.90
C ALA A 98 -23.99 -5.40 17.08
N PRO A 99 -24.46 -6.29 16.20
CA PRO A 99 -23.59 -6.98 15.23
C PRO A 99 -22.76 -5.97 14.42
N GLY A 100 -21.44 -6.19 14.32
CA GLY A 100 -20.51 -5.26 13.67
C GLY A 100 -20.32 -3.91 14.38
N GLY A 101 -20.87 -3.74 15.59
CA GLY A 101 -20.86 -2.48 16.34
C GLY A 101 -19.69 -2.35 17.32
N PHE A 102 -19.54 -1.15 17.88
CA PHE A 102 -18.56 -0.87 18.93
C PHE A 102 -19.11 0.05 20.02
N ALA A 103 -18.53 -0.01 21.21
CA ALA A 103 -18.80 0.92 22.31
C ALA A 103 -17.53 1.23 23.11
N LYS A 104 -17.61 2.30 23.92
CA LYS A 104 -16.49 2.79 24.73
C LYS A 104 -16.81 2.66 26.22
N ALA A 105 -15.79 2.36 27.03
CA ALA A 105 -15.84 2.45 28.48
C ALA A 105 -14.67 3.27 28.99
N ARG A 106 -14.84 3.98 30.11
CA ARG A 106 -13.75 4.74 30.75
C ARG A 106 -13.45 4.15 32.11
N TYR A 107 -12.17 3.90 32.35
CA TYR A 107 -11.61 3.53 33.64
C TYR A 107 -10.60 4.58 34.10
N ARG A 108 -10.23 4.55 35.37
CA ARG A 108 -9.28 5.46 36.01
C ARG A 108 -8.22 4.68 36.74
N LEU A 109 -6.99 5.17 36.68
CA LEU A 109 -5.83 4.65 37.38
C LEU A 109 -5.28 5.73 38.32
N ALA A 110 -4.77 5.37 39.49
CA ALA A 110 -4.14 6.37 40.36
C ALA A 110 -2.86 6.95 39.72
N ALA A 111 -2.66 8.26 39.79
CA ALA A 111 -1.47 8.92 39.26
C ALA A 111 -0.22 8.50 40.05
N GLY A 112 0.91 8.37 39.36
CA GLY A 112 2.18 7.90 39.94
C GLY A 112 2.31 6.37 40.04
N THR A 113 1.28 5.61 39.68
CA THR A 113 1.33 4.14 39.68
C THR A 113 2.07 3.57 38.46
N VAL A 114 2.27 4.37 37.40
CA VAL A 114 2.86 3.90 36.15
C VAL A 114 3.84 4.91 35.56
N ALA A 115 5.00 4.41 35.12
CA ALA A 115 6.04 5.19 34.45
C ALA A 115 5.67 5.49 32.99
N ASP A 116 6.17 6.60 32.46
CA ASP A 116 6.02 6.95 31.05
C ASP A 116 6.73 5.90 30.16
N GLY A 117 6.06 5.44 29.11
CA GLY A 117 6.54 4.36 28.24
C GLY A 117 6.24 2.93 28.71
N ALA A 118 5.59 2.73 29.85
CA ALA A 118 5.23 1.39 30.34
C ALA A 118 4.10 0.74 29.49
N LEU A 119 4.13 -0.58 29.34
CA LEU A 119 3.10 -1.34 28.63
C LEU A 119 1.96 -1.71 29.58
N LEU A 120 0.71 -1.39 29.21
CA LEU A 120 -0.50 -1.75 29.97
C LEU A 120 -1.27 -2.87 29.25
N SER A 121 -1.68 -3.90 29.98
CA SER A 121 -2.61 -4.93 29.50
C SER A 121 -3.67 -5.27 30.56
N ILE A 122 -4.87 -5.69 30.12
CA ILE A 122 -6.00 -6.06 30.96
C ILE A 122 -6.37 -7.53 30.65
N PRO A 123 -5.82 -8.49 31.40
CA PRO A 123 -5.95 -9.92 31.10
C PRO A 123 -7.41 -10.40 31.01
N GLN A 124 -8.29 -9.81 31.83
CA GLN A 124 -9.71 -10.16 31.87
C GLN A 124 -10.41 -9.99 30.51
N TRP A 125 -9.96 -9.04 29.68
CA TRP A 125 -10.51 -8.78 28.36
C TRP A 125 -9.54 -9.07 27.21
N ARG A 126 -8.45 -9.81 27.52
CA ARG A 126 -7.45 -10.24 26.53
C ARG A 126 -6.91 -9.11 25.65
N THR A 127 -6.75 -7.91 26.22
CA THR A 127 -6.26 -6.75 25.46
C THR A 127 -4.81 -6.95 25.04
N ALA A 128 -4.44 -6.50 23.84
CA ALA A 128 -3.05 -6.33 23.45
C ALA A 128 -2.33 -5.33 24.39
N GLU A 129 -1.01 -5.49 24.56
CA GLU A 129 -0.18 -4.57 25.33
C GLU A 129 -0.09 -3.21 24.64
N VAL A 130 -0.34 -2.12 25.37
CA VAL A 130 -0.30 -0.77 24.83
C VAL A 130 0.68 0.10 25.62
N ALA A 131 1.60 0.74 24.91
CA ALA A 131 2.56 1.67 25.49
C ALA A 131 1.88 2.96 25.95
N LEU A 132 2.02 3.25 27.23
CA LEU A 132 1.55 4.47 27.87
C LEU A 132 2.44 5.64 27.47
N HIS A 133 1.84 6.70 26.94
CA HIS A 133 2.53 7.93 26.63
C HIS A 133 1.90 9.06 27.44
N SER A 134 2.65 9.62 28.37
CA SER A 134 2.22 10.78 29.13
C SER A 134 2.38 12.04 28.27
N THR A 135 1.30 12.49 27.62
CA THR A 135 1.32 13.82 27.00
C THR A 135 1.29 14.85 28.12
N SER A 136 2.44 15.38 28.52
CA SER A 136 2.50 16.56 29.39
C SER A 136 1.72 17.69 28.72
N ALA A 137 0.56 18.03 29.29
CA ALA A 137 -0.14 19.24 28.92
C ALA A 137 0.80 20.41 29.25
N ALA A 138 1.40 21.02 28.23
CA ALA A 138 2.10 22.27 28.38
C ALA A 138 1.18 23.23 29.15
N ARG A 139 1.67 23.74 30.30
CA ARG A 139 0.97 24.74 31.11
C ARG A 139 0.49 25.87 30.21
N MET A 140 -0.80 25.86 29.87
CA MET A 140 -1.50 27.09 29.55
C MET A 140 -1.57 27.87 30.86
N ALA A 141 -1.06 29.09 30.83
CA ALA A 141 -1.12 30.01 31.96
C ALA A 141 -2.56 30.09 32.51
N GLU A 142 -2.70 30.09 33.83
CA GLU A 142 -3.96 30.39 34.51
C GLU A 142 -4.52 31.71 33.96
N ALA A 143 -5.61 31.60 33.21
CA ALA A 143 -6.44 32.75 32.92
C ALA A 143 -7.21 33.10 34.20
N SER A 144 -7.02 34.32 34.69
CA SER A 144 -7.89 34.92 35.71
C SER A 144 -9.36 34.78 35.32
N PRO A 145 -10.28 34.59 36.28
CA PRO A 145 -11.70 34.46 35.96
C PRO A 145 -12.21 35.73 35.25
N PRO A 146 -13.05 35.59 34.22
CA PRO A 146 -13.55 36.74 33.47
C PRO A 146 -14.46 37.60 34.36
N PRO A 147 -14.44 38.94 34.21
CA PRO A 147 -15.53 39.76 34.74
C PRO A 147 -16.84 39.34 34.05
N SER A 148 -17.93 39.41 34.81
CA SER A 148 -19.28 39.00 34.44
C SER A 148 -19.64 39.33 32.99
N ALA A 149 -20.14 38.32 32.28
CA ALA A 149 -20.45 38.35 30.86
C ALA A 149 -21.39 39.51 30.49
N HIS A 150 -20.87 40.48 29.73
CA HIS A 150 -21.68 41.15 28.72
C HIS A 150 -21.66 40.27 27.48
N THR A 151 -22.83 39.78 27.07
CA THR A 151 -23.01 38.98 25.85
C THR A 151 -22.74 39.86 24.63
N ALA A 152 -21.46 40.04 24.29
CA ALA A 152 -21.06 40.50 22.97
C ALA A 152 -21.08 39.27 22.06
N THR A 153 -21.96 39.27 21.07
CA THR A 153 -21.97 38.26 20.00
C THR A 153 -20.66 38.42 19.23
N LEU A 154 -19.68 37.55 19.48
CA LEU A 154 -18.45 37.51 18.70
C LEU A 154 -18.79 37.07 17.27
N PRO A 155 -18.27 37.74 16.24
CA PRO A 155 -18.39 37.25 14.88
C PRO A 155 -17.75 35.86 14.78
N PRO A 156 -18.26 34.96 13.92
CA PRO A 156 -17.71 33.63 13.77
C PRO A 156 -16.21 33.74 13.42
N ALA A 157 -15.39 32.94 14.12
CA ALA A 157 -13.96 32.87 13.84
C ALA A 157 -13.77 32.49 12.35
N PRO A 158 -12.85 33.16 11.62
CA PRO A 158 -12.56 32.78 10.25
C PRO A 158 -12.06 31.34 10.26
N THR A 159 -12.73 30.48 9.49
CA THR A 159 -12.22 29.14 9.20
C THR A 159 -10.85 29.30 8.56
N PRO A 160 -9.79 28.63 9.05
CA PRO A 160 -8.49 28.68 8.37
C PRO A 160 -8.66 28.06 6.98
N THR A 161 -8.77 28.91 5.96
CA THR A 161 -8.57 28.49 4.58
C THR A 161 -7.13 28.04 4.46
N ALA A 162 -6.92 26.75 4.14
CA ALA A 162 -5.61 26.27 3.73
C ALA A 162 -5.03 27.23 2.67
N PRO A 163 -3.72 27.52 2.69
CA PRO A 163 -3.10 28.38 1.69
C PRO A 163 -3.56 27.97 0.29
N ALA A 164 -4.11 28.92 -0.47
CA ALA A 164 -4.56 28.66 -1.84
C ALA A 164 -3.39 28.26 -2.74
N ASP A 165 -2.21 28.81 -2.43
CA ASP A 165 -0.95 28.43 -3.04
C ASP A 165 -0.20 27.43 -2.15
N ARG A 166 -0.19 26.16 -2.56
CA ARG A 166 0.56 25.08 -1.89
C ARG A 166 2.02 24.99 -2.36
N SER A 167 2.41 25.81 -3.34
CA SER A 167 3.74 25.83 -3.94
C SER A 167 4.67 26.86 -3.30
N TYR A 168 4.13 27.91 -2.65
CA TYR A 168 4.94 28.94 -2.03
C TYR A 168 5.91 28.39 -0.96
N GLY A 169 7.20 28.45 -1.24
CA GLY A 169 8.27 27.97 -0.36
C GLY A 169 8.37 26.45 -0.26
N ASN A 170 7.67 25.70 -1.11
CA ASN A 170 7.59 24.25 -1.05
C ASN A 170 8.57 23.59 -2.04
N ALA A 171 9.84 23.53 -1.65
CA ALA A 171 10.89 22.87 -2.44
C ALA A 171 10.59 21.39 -2.75
N PHE A 172 9.68 20.74 -2.00
CA PHE A 172 9.25 19.38 -2.32
C PHE A 172 8.48 19.32 -3.64
N ILE A 173 7.59 20.28 -3.91
CA ILE A 173 6.79 20.31 -5.16
C ILE A 173 7.68 20.64 -6.35
N ASP A 174 8.65 21.54 -6.19
CA ASP A 174 9.60 21.90 -7.26
C ASP A 174 10.50 20.73 -7.67
N ASN A 175 10.77 19.82 -6.74
CA ASN A 175 11.60 18.63 -6.97
C ASN A 175 10.79 17.39 -7.40
N LEU A 176 9.46 17.48 -7.42
CA LEU A 176 8.59 16.36 -7.76
C LEU A 176 8.17 16.45 -9.24
N GLY A 177 8.43 15.38 -9.98
CA GLY A 177 8.05 15.22 -11.39
C GLY A 177 7.40 13.86 -11.66
N PRO A 178 6.93 13.63 -12.88
CA PRO A 178 6.53 12.30 -13.33
C PRO A 178 7.76 11.45 -13.71
N TYR A 179 7.67 10.14 -13.51
CA TYR A 179 8.71 9.18 -13.93
C TYR A 179 8.22 8.24 -15.03
N GLU A 180 7.25 7.37 -14.71
CA GLU A 180 6.54 6.52 -15.67
C GLU A 180 5.11 7.06 -15.93
N PRO A 181 4.41 6.60 -16.98
CA PRO A 181 3.03 7.02 -17.23
C PRO A 181 2.08 6.80 -16.04
N ILE A 182 1.16 7.74 -15.83
CA ILE A 182 0.12 7.68 -14.81
C ILE A 182 -1.21 7.48 -15.53
N TYR A 183 -1.83 6.30 -15.36
CA TYR A 183 -3.01 5.91 -16.13
C TYR A 183 -3.94 4.98 -15.37
N ALA A 184 -5.14 4.84 -15.92
CA ALA A 184 -6.09 3.79 -15.62
C ALA A 184 -6.63 3.22 -16.94
N VAL A 185 -6.54 1.89 -17.10
CA VAL A 185 -7.00 1.18 -18.29
C VAL A 185 -7.83 -0.04 -17.92
N PHE A 186 -8.73 -0.43 -18.80
CA PHE A 186 -9.61 -1.58 -18.66
C PHE A 186 -9.56 -2.47 -19.92
N GLY A 187 -9.55 -3.79 -19.72
CA GLY A 187 -9.63 -4.79 -20.79
C GLY A 187 -10.22 -6.10 -20.29
N PRO A 188 -11.38 -6.54 -20.81
CA PRO A 188 -12.10 -7.71 -20.31
C PRO A 188 -11.44 -9.04 -20.74
N GLY A 189 -11.84 -10.15 -20.07
CA GLY A 189 -11.47 -11.52 -20.46
C GLY A 189 -10.25 -12.09 -19.72
N THR A 190 -10.02 -11.61 -18.51
CA THR A 190 -8.74 -11.61 -17.79
C THR A 190 -9.02 -11.73 -16.28
N ASP A 191 -8.03 -11.99 -15.43
CA ASP A 191 -8.12 -11.90 -13.94
C ASP A 191 -7.58 -10.56 -13.42
N THR A 192 -7.28 -9.63 -14.34
CA THR A 192 -6.73 -8.31 -14.09
C THR A 192 -7.28 -7.35 -15.13
N GLU A 193 -8.61 -7.18 -15.15
CA GLU A 193 -9.27 -6.39 -16.20
C GLU A 193 -8.90 -4.92 -16.11
N ALA A 194 -8.87 -4.37 -14.90
CA ALA A 194 -8.42 -3.02 -14.68
C ALA A 194 -6.96 -2.99 -14.24
N ARG A 195 -6.20 -2.03 -14.79
CA ARG A 195 -4.83 -1.74 -14.36
C ARG A 195 -4.68 -0.25 -14.15
N LEU A 196 -4.13 0.11 -13.00
CA LEU A 196 -3.79 1.48 -12.65
C LEU A 196 -2.29 1.58 -12.40
N GLN A 197 -1.69 2.70 -12.79
CA GLN A 197 -0.31 2.99 -12.47
C GLN A 197 -0.18 4.42 -11.97
N ILE A 198 0.53 4.58 -10.86
CA ILE A 198 1.01 5.88 -10.38
C ILE A 198 2.52 5.84 -10.35
N SER A 199 3.16 6.95 -10.67
CA SER A 199 4.60 7.04 -10.71
C SER A 199 5.08 8.47 -10.53
N PHE A 200 6.14 8.65 -9.76
CA PHE A 200 6.77 9.95 -9.57
C PHE A 200 8.28 9.83 -9.50
N ASP A 201 8.91 10.96 -9.82
CA ASP A 201 10.33 11.23 -9.71
C ASP A 201 10.53 12.33 -8.68
N TYR A 202 11.52 12.19 -7.80
CA TYR A 202 11.91 13.18 -6.83
C TYR A 202 13.40 13.49 -6.95
N HIS A 203 13.72 14.68 -7.45
CA HIS A 203 15.09 15.16 -7.56
C HIS A 203 15.68 15.46 -6.18
N LEU A 204 16.65 14.67 -5.73
CA LEU A 204 17.19 14.77 -4.37
C LEU A 204 17.96 16.08 -4.10
N PHE A 205 18.42 16.75 -5.16
CA PHE A 205 19.20 17.99 -5.09
C PHE A 205 18.65 19.11 -6.00
N GLY A 206 17.43 18.95 -6.54
CA GLY A 206 16.88 19.70 -7.69
C GLY A 206 16.56 21.18 -7.47
N SER A 207 16.43 21.65 -6.23
CA SER A 207 16.03 23.04 -5.95
C SER A 207 17.22 24.00 -5.72
N HIS A 208 18.45 23.49 -5.72
CA HIS A 208 19.68 24.28 -5.51
C HIS A 208 20.68 24.21 -6.67
N GLU A 209 20.33 23.57 -7.79
CA GLU A 209 21.07 23.76 -9.05
C GLU A 209 20.69 25.11 -9.67
N ARG A 210 21.18 26.17 -9.00
CA ARG A 210 21.43 27.48 -9.57
C ARG A 210 21.94 27.32 -11.01
N LYS A 211 21.25 27.92 -11.99
CA LYS A 211 21.63 27.90 -13.43
C LYS A 211 23.06 28.41 -13.68
N ASP A 212 23.64 29.09 -12.69
CA ASP A 212 24.97 29.66 -12.60
C ASP A 212 26.04 28.74 -11.98
N LEU A 213 25.69 27.54 -11.50
CA LEU A 213 26.65 26.55 -11.00
C LEU A 213 26.90 25.44 -12.03
N PRO A 214 28.13 24.87 -12.09
CA PRO A 214 28.41 23.70 -12.93
C PRO A 214 27.49 22.54 -12.53
N THR A 215 26.91 21.85 -13.53
CA THR A 215 26.11 20.64 -13.33
C THR A 215 26.88 19.67 -12.44
N SER A 216 26.37 19.44 -11.23
CA SER A 216 26.99 18.51 -10.29
C SER A 216 26.50 17.11 -10.62
N TRP A 217 27.35 16.09 -10.39
CA TRP A 217 26.89 14.69 -10.43
C TRP A 217 25.72 14.45 -9.46
N ARG A 218 25.54 15.31 -8.44
CA ARG A 218 24.41 15.23 -7.51
C ARG A 218 23.08 15.58 -8.16
N GLY A 219 23.05 16.44 -9.18
CA GLY A 219 21.82 16.80 -9.89
C GLY A 219 21.16 15.64 -10.65
N GLY A 220 21.94 14.59 -10.96
CA GLY A 220 21.45 13.37 -11.58
C GLY A 220 20.84 12.37 -10.59
N LEU A 221 20.94 12.58 -9.28
CA LEU A 221 20.46 11.63 -8.27
C LEU A 221 18.98 11.84 -7.96
N HIS A 222 18.17 10.82 -8.23
CA HIS A 222 16.73 10.89 -8.03
C HIS A 222 16.20 9.70 -7.23
N PHE A 223 15.15 9.93 -6.46
CA PHE A 223 14.33 8.88 -5.89
C PHE A 223 13.06 8.77 -6.73
N THR A 224 12.81 7.58 -7.28
CA THR A 224 11.61 7.32 -8.07
C THR A 224 10.75 6.29 -7.38
N TYR A 225 9.46 6.33 -7.65
CA TYR A 225 8.52 5.35 -7.16
C TYR A 225 7.49 5.07 -8.23
N THR A 226 7.27 3.79 -8.52
CA THR A 226 6.18 3.33 -9.37
C THR A 226 5.34 2.32 -8.62
N GLN A 227 4.02 2.44 -8.69
CA GLN A 227 3.10 1.45 -8.15
C GLN A 227 2.14 0.99 -9.24
N ARG A 228 2.06 -0.32 -9.45
CA ARG A 228 1.18 -0.96 -10.44
C ARG A 228 0.11 -1.73 -9.71
N MET A 229 -1.15 -1.39 -9.96
CA MET A 229 -2.29 -2.03 -9.32
C MET A 229 -3.07 -2.81 -10.37
N PHE A 230 -3.25 -4.10 -10.14
CA PHE A 230 -3.95 -5.04 -11.01
C PHE A 230 -5.25 -5.45 -10.34
N TRP A 231 -6.37 -5.02 -10.91
CA TRP A 231 -7.69 -5.11 -10.30
C TRP A 231 -8.53 -6.16 -11.02
N ASP A 232 -8.94 -7.20 -10.29
CA ASP A 232 -9.90 -8.19 -10.76
C ASP A 232 -11.32 -7.66 -10.52
N LEU A 233 -11.96 -7.23 -11.59
CA LEU A 233 -13.32 -6.67 -11.54
C LEU A 233 -14.41 -7.73 -11.67
N ARG A 234 -14.04 -8.98 -11.92
CA ARG A 234 -14.99 -10.10 -12.07
C ARG A 234 -15.05 -10.99 -10.83
N ALA A 235 -14.02 -11.00 -10.01
CA ALA A 235 -14.01 -11.70 -8.74
C ALA A 235 -15.02 -11.09 -7.75
N GLN A 236 -15.48 -11.93 -6.81
CA GLN A 236 -16.39 -11.51 -5.76
C GLN A 236 -15.74 -10.40 -4.92
N SER A 237 -16.49 -9.32 -4.69
CA SER A 237 -16.02 -8.11 -4.00
C SER A 237 -14.93 -7.32 -4.74
N MET A 238 -14.61 -7.68 -5.99
CA MET A 238 -13.68 -6.96 -6.86
C MET A 238 -12.36 -6.60 -6.15
N PRO A 239 -11.55 -7.57 -5.69
CA PRO A 239 -10.29 -7.30 -5.01
C PRO A 239 -9.19 -6.91 -6.01
N PHE A 240 -8.15 -6.22 -5.53
CA PHE A 240 -6.89 -6.18 -6.27
C PHE A 240 -6.28 -7.58 -6.30
N HIS A 241 -6.07 -8.10 -7.51
CA HIS A 241 -5.35 -9.35 -7.72
C HIS A 241 -3.89 -9.20 -7.29
N ASN A 242 -3.25 -8.07 -7.63
CA ASN A 242 -1.89 -7.79 -7.20
C ASN A 242 -1.60 -6.28 -7.18
N ILE A 243 -0.69 -5.85 -6.31
CA ILE A 243 -0.14 -4.50 -6.30
C ILE A 243 1.37 -4.63 -6.25
N ASP A 244 2.09 -4.11 -7.24
CA ASP A 244 3.56 -4.06 -7.24
C ASP A 244 4.02 -2.67 -6.77
N TYR A 245 4.91 -2.65 -5.78
CA TYR A 245 5.56 -1.47 -5.23
C TYR A 245 7.00 -1.41 -5.73
N GLN A 246 7.39 -0.35 -6.43
CA GLN A 246 8.69 -0.22 -7.10
C GLN A 246 9.42 1.08 -6.75
N PRO A 247 9.97 1.24 -5.54
CA PRO A 247 10.90 2.32 -5.25
C PRO A 247 12.26 2.08 -5.91
N GLU A 248 12.86 3.14 -6.42
CA GLU A 248 14.20 3.12 -7.02
C GLU A 248 15.03 4.34 -6.61
N LEU A 249 16.32 4.11 -6.38
CA LEU A 249 17.32 5.18 -6.33
C LEU A 249 18.07 5.15 -7.66
N ILE A 250 17.98 6.23 -8.44
CA ILE A 250 18.56 6.31 -9.77
C ILE A 250 19.59 7.43 -9.88
N TYR A 251 20.50 7.27 -10.84
CA TYR A 251 21.37 8.31 -11.35
C TYR A 251 21.15 8.45 -12.86
N VAL A 252 20.88 9.68 -13.31
CA VAL A 252 20.82 10.04 -14.73
C VAL A 252 21.97 10.98 -15.05
N SER A 253 22.83 10.60 -15.99
CA SER A 253 23.94 11.46 -16.42
C SER A 253 23.42 12.67 -17.21
N PRO A 254 24.14 13.81 -17.20
CA PRO A 254 23.89 14.88 -18.13
C PRO A 254 23.88 14.38 -19.58
N ALA A 255 22.93 14.86 -20.36
CA ALA A 255 22.80 14.50 -21.76
C ALA A 255 23.91 15.14 -22.60
N LYS A 256 24.56 14.36 -23.47
CA LYS A 256 25.49 14.84 -24.49
C LYS A 256 24.79 14.90 -25.84
N VAL A 257 24.62 16.10 -26.38
CA VAL A 257 24.09 16.31 -27.73
C VAL A 257 25.23 16.22 -28.75
N LEU A 258 25.02 15.45 -29.81
CA LEU A 258 25.94 15.30 -30.94
C LEU A 258 25.57 16.25 -32.09
N ASP A 259 26.49 16.45 -33.03
CA ASP A 259 26.32 17.37 -34.16
C ASP A 259 25.10 17.04 -35.05
N ASN A 260 24.67 15.78 -35.08
CA ASN A 260 23.49 15.32 -35.81
C ASN A 260 22.17 15.49 -35.02
N GLY A 261 22.20 16.16 -33.87
CA GLY A 261 21.04 16.38 -33.00
C GLY A 261 20.67 15.20 -32.10
N MET A 262 21.34 14.05 -32.21
CA MET A 262 21.14 12.92 -31.30
C MET A 262 21.63 13.28 -29.90
N SER A 263 20.84 12.96 -28.88
CA SER A 263 21.22 13.12 -27.48
C SER A 263 21.52 11.77 -26.84
N LEU A 264 22.63 11.67 -26.10
CA LEU A 264 23.06 10.46 -25.40
C LEU A 264 23.11 10.70 -23.89
N ALA A 265 22.57 9.78 -23.11
CA ALA A 265 22.64 9.79 -21.65
C ALA A 265 22.81 8.36 -21.10
N LEU A 266 23.08 8.26 -19.81
CA LEU A 266 23.17 7.00 -19.08
C LEU A 266 22.27 7.07 -17.85
N GLN A 267 21.43 6.07 -17.66
CA GLN A 267 20.71 5.85 -16.42
C GLN A 267 21.24 4.61 -15.72
N GLY A 268 21.48 4.68 -14.42
CA GLY A 268 21.71 3.53 -13.56
C GLY A 268 20.81 3.59 -12.35
N GLY A 269 20.42 2.45 -11.79
CA GLY A 269 19.51 2.45 -10.66
C GLY A 269 19.56 1.20 -9.80
N LEU A 270 19.26 1.39 -8.52
CA LEU A 270 18.94 0.33 -7.57
C LEU A 270 17.42 0.32 -7.40
N ARG A 271 16.80 -0.79 -7.78
CA ARG A 271 15.35 -1.00 -7.73
C ARG A 271 15.03 -2.09 -6.72
N HIS A 272 14.07 -1.80 -5.85
CA HIS A 272 13.34 -2.83 -5.12
C HIS A 272 11.97 -2.98 -5.78
N GLU A 273 11.49 -4.21 -5.93
CA GLU A 273 10.15 -4.52 -6.40
C GLU A 273 9.56 -5.60 -5.50
N SER A 274 8.41 -5.33 -4.88
CA SER A 274 7.67 -6.30 -4.06
C SER A 274 6.18 -6.14 -4.25
N ASN A 275 5.42 -7.16 -3.87
CA ASN A 275 3.95 -7.11 -3.95
C ASN A 275 3.25 -6.78 -2.61
N GLY A 276 4.02 -6.61 -1.54
CA GLY A 276 3.49 -6.29 -0.20
C GLY A 276 2.65 -7.40 0.45
N ARG A 277 2.73 -8.64 -0.06
CA ARG A 277 2.06 -9.81 0.51
C ARG A 277 2.99 -10.57 1.46
N ASP A 278 2.43 -11.50 2.22
CA ASP A 278 3.15 -12.42 3.11
C ASP A 278 2.99 -13.90 2.65
N GLY A 279 3.69 -14.79 3.34
CA GLY A 279 3.58 -16.24 3.12
C GLY A 279 3.92 -16.68 1.69
N GLU A 280 3.16 -17.65 1.18
CA GLU A 280 3.39 -18.26 -0.15
C GLU A 280 3.10 -17.30 -1.32
N ASP A 281 2.37 -16.21 -1.06
CA ASP A 281 2.07 -15.17 -2.03
C ASP A 281 3.08 -14.01 -1.99
N SER A 282 4.00 -13.99 -1.01
CA SER A 282 5.07 -13.00 -0.94
C SER A 282 5.94 -13.08 -2.19
N ARG A 283 6.14 -11.95 -2.85
CA ARG A 283 7.10 -11.83 -3.94
C ARG A 283 7.95 -10.59 -3.75
N SER A 284 9.25 -10.74 -3.97
CA SER A 284 10.19 -9.65 -3.85
C SER A 284 11.44 -9.87 -4.70
N VAL A 285 12.00 -8.78 -5.20
CA VAL A 285 13.24 -8.80 -5.95
C VAL A 285 13.96 -7.46 -5.87
N ASN A 286 15.28 -7.51 -5.71
CA ASN A 286 16.14 -6.33 -5.81
C ASN A 286 16.99 -6.41 -7.07
N THR A 287 17.19 -5.28 -7.74
CA THR A 287 17.91 -5.24 -9.00
C THR A 287 18.78 -3.99 -9.08
N PHE A 288 20.05 -4.16 -9.44
CA PHE A 288 20.85 -3.08 -10.00
C PHE A 288 20.74 -3.11 -11.51
N TYR A 289 20.57 -1.96 -12.16
CA TYR A 289 20.53 -1.90 -13.61
C TYR A 289 21.30 -0.72 -14.18
N VAL A 290 21.66 -0.85 -15.46
CA VAL A 290 22.26 0.20 -16.28
C VAL A 290 21.53 0.23 -17.62
N ALA A 291 21.21 1.44 -18.08
CA ALA A 291 20.51 1.70 -19.33
C ALA A 291 21.13 2.93 -20.02
N PRO A 292 22.01 2.75 -21.03
CA PRO A 292 22.36 3.84 -21.92
C PRO A 292 21.12 4.23 -22.74
N MET A 293 20.96 5.52 -22.99
CA MET A 293 19.79 6.09 -23.65
C MET A 293 20.22 6.95 -24.82
N ALA A 294 19.50 6.83 -25.94
CA ALA A 294 19.67 7.67 -27.10
C ALA A 294 18.32 8.27 -27.52
N ALA A 295 18.27 9.59 -27.70
CA ALA A 295 17.15 10.30 -28.31
C ALA A 295 17.54 10.76 -29.70
N ILE A 296 16.85 10.25 -30.72
CA ILE A 296 17.18 10.45 -32.14
C ILE A 296 16.05 11.27 -32.78
N PRO A 297 16.33 12.44 -33.35
CA PRO A 297 15.35 13.19 -34.13
C PRO A 297 15.05 12.45 -35.45
N LEU A 298 13.77 12.29 -35.79
CA LEU A 298 13.33 11.64 -37.03
C LEU A 298 12.83 12.64 -38.10
N GLY A 299 12.82 13.93 -37.76
CA GLY A 299 12.28 15.01 -38.59
C GLY A 299 10.96 15.56 -38.04
N GLY A 300 10.75 16.87 -38.20
CA GLY A 300 9.70 17.58 -37.47
C GLY A 300 9.86 17.40 -35.95
N ASP A 301 8.74 17.22 -35.25
CA ASP A 301 8.74 17.00 -33.79
C ASP A 301 8.90 15.53 -33.40
N TRP A 302 9.02 14.61 -34.37
CA TRP A 302 9.14 13.18 -34.10
C TRP A 302 10.51 12.81 -33.55
N ARG A 303 10.49 12.03 -32.47
CA ARG A 303 11.70 11.50 -31.84
C ARG A 303 11.58 10.00 -31.61
N LEU A 304 12.70 9.30 -31.71
CA LEU A 304 12.88 7.93 -31.29
C LEU A 304 13.79 7.90 -30.05
N LEU A 305 13.29 7.38 -28.93
CA LEU A 305 14.07 7.04 -27.76
C LEU A 305 14.41 5.55 -27.79
N VAL A 306 15.67 5.21 -27.54
CA VAL A 306 16.15 3.83 -27.43
C VAL A 306 16.95 3.71 -26.15
N ALA A 307 16.59 2.75 -25.30
CA ALA A 307 17.30 2.47 -24.06
C ALA A 307 17.36 0.96 -23.80
N PRO A 308 18.41 0.26 -24.26
CA PRO A 308 18.66 -1.11 -23.82
C PRO A 308 18.99 -1.10 -22.33
N LYS A 309 18.52 -2.11 -21.60
CA LYS A 309 18.72 -2.25 -20.16
C LYS A 309 19.40 -3.57 -19.84
N LEU A 310 20.43 -3.50 -19.01
CA LEU A 310 21.04 -4.67 -18.38
C LEU A 310 20.78 -4.61 -16.87
N ALA A 311 20.28 -5.71 -16.32
CA ALA A 311 19.81 -5.84 -14.94
C ALA A 311 20.51 -7.00 -14.23
N PHE A 312 20.89 -6.79 -12.98
CA PHE A 312 21.57 -7.73 -12.10
C PHE A 312 20.76 -7.88 -10.81
N TYR A 313 20.41 -9.11 -10.48
CA TYR A 313 19.60 -9.42 -9.30
C TYR A 313 20.48 -9.40 -8.06
N LEU A 314 19.99 -8.78 -6.99
CA LEU A 314 20.73 -8.56 -5.76
C LEU A 314 20.03 -9.20 -4.58
N GLY A 315 20.81 -9.72 -3.63
CA GLY A 315 20.30 -10.22 -2.35
C GLY A 315 19.47 -11.50 -2.50
N ASP A 316 18.54 -11.67 -1.57
CA ASP A 316 17.68 -12.84 -1.51
C ASP A 316 16.59 -12.81 -2.60
N THR A 317 16.28 -13.99 -3.12
CA THR A 317 15.20 -14.24 -4.09
C THR A 317 14.38 -15.45 -3.68
N SER A 318 14.45 -15.88 -2.42
CA SER A 318 13.78 -17.08 -1.90
C SER A 318 12.27 -17.13 -2.16
N ASP A 319 11.60 -15.97 -2.14
CA ASP A 319 10.18 -15.80 -2.49
C ASP A 319 9.85 -16.20 -3.96
N ASN A 320 10.84 -16.13 -4.85
CA ASN A 320 10.71 -16.37 -6.28
C ASN A 320 12.07 -16.75 -6.89
N PRO A 321 12.60 -17.94 -6.58
CA PRO A 321 14.00 -18.30 -6.82
C PRO A 321 14.32 -18.48 -8.32
N ASP A 322 13.31 -18.75 -9.14
CA ASP A 322 13.43 -18.90 -10.58
C ASP A 322 13.00 -17.65 -11.37
N ILE A 323 12.81 -16.48 -10.72
CA ILE A 323 12.36 -15.25 -11.40
C ILE A 323 13.23 -14.85 -12.60
N ILE A 324 14.55 -15.08 -12.49
CA ILE A 324 15.51 -14.79 -13.56
C ILE A 324 15.19 -15.62 -14.81
N HIS A 325 14.71 -16.85 -14.65
CA HIS A 325 14.34 -17.72 -15.77
C HIS A 325 13.22 -17.13 -16.64
N TYR A 326 12.37 -16.24 -16.11
CA TYR A 326 11.27 -15.60 -16.84
C TYR A 326 11.61 -14.19 -17.30
N ARG A 327 12.25 -13.39 -16.44
CA ARG A 327 12.53 -11.97 -16.69
C ARG A 327 13.87 -11.73 -17.39
N GLY A 328 14.84 -12.63 -17.19
CA GLY A 328 16.19 -12.48 -17.71
C GLY A 328 16.92 -11.27 -17.14
N HIS A 329 18.07 -10.97 -17.75
CA HIS A 329 18.92 -9.83 -17.41
C HIS A 329 18.79 -8.67 -18.38
N THR A 330 18.13 -8.87 -19.52
CA THR A 330 18.11 -7.89 -20.61
C THR A 330 16.71 -7.38 -20.86
N GLY A 331 16.61 -6.10 -21.20
CA GLY A 331 15.41 -5.49 -21.70
C GLY A 331 15.71 -4.40 -22.71
N LEU A 332 14.68 -3.92 -23.40
CA LEU A 332 14.79 -2.81 -24.33
C LEU A 332 13.57 -1.92 -24.16
N PHE A 333 13.83 -0.64 -23.89
CA PHE A 333 12.83 0.40 -24.01
C PHE A 333 12.98 1.11 -25.36
N LEU A 334 11.85 1.26 -26.05
CA LEU A 334 11.71 2.04 -27.28
C LEU A 334 10.55 3.00 -27.12
N GLN A 335 10.70 4.23 -27.59
CA GLN A 335 9.59 5.17 -27.68
C GLN A 335 9.68 5.94 -28.98
N ILE A 336 8.58 6.01 -29.73
CA ILE A 336 8.48 6.86 -30.91
C ILE A 336 7.26 7.75 -30.79
N GLY A 337 7.41 9.04 -31.08
CA GLY A 337 6.26 9.92 -31.06
C GLY A 337 6.55 11.40 -31.28
N ASP A 338 5.45 12.13 -31.45
CA ASP A 338 5.35 13.58 -31.40
C ASP A 338 4.99 13.99 -29.96
N PRO A 339 5.77 14.89 -29.30
CA PRO A 339 5.47 15.45 -27.99
C PRO A 339 4.05 15.96 -27.82
N ASP A 340 3.43 16.46 -28.89
CA ASP A 340 2.07 16.99 -28.88
C ASP A 340 1.06 16.06 -29.56
N GLY A 341 1.48 14.91 -30.07
CA GLY A 341 0.68 14.05 -30.95
C GLY A 341 0.64 12.60 -30.51
N LEU A 342 0.76 11.67 -31.46
CA LEU A 342 0.81 10.24 -31.17
C LEU A 342 2.14 9.88 -30.48
N ARG A 343 2.07 9.05 -29.45
CA ARG A 343 3.25 8.42 -28.82
C ARG A 343 3.02 6.94 -28.63
N ILE A 344 4.01 6.14 -29.02
CA ILE A 344 4.08 4.70 -28.80
C ILE A 344 5.33 4.41 -27.99
N ALA A 345 5.16 3.76 -26.84
CA ALA A 345 6.25 3.29 -26.00
C ALA A 345 6.19 1.76 -25.88
N THR A 346 7.34 1.11 -25.86
CA THR A 346 7.46 -0.34 -25.75
C THR A 346 8.58 -0.69 -24.81
N ASN A 347 8.30 -1.54 -23.83
CA ASN A 347 9.27 -2.09 -22.91
C ASN A 347 9.30 -3.61 -23.07
N THR A 348 10.48 -4.18 -23.28
CA THR A 348 10.67 -5.63 -23.41
C THR A 348 11.58 -6.18 -22.32
N ARG A 349 11.41 -7.46 -22.04
CA ARG A 349 12.30 -8.27 -21.20
C ARG A 349 12.55 -9.58 -21.93
N PHE A 350 13.78 -10.06 -21.91
CA PHE A 350 14.11 -11.33 -22.54
C PHE A 350 15.20 -12.07 -21.76
N ASN A 351 15.03 -13.38 -21.65
CA ASN A 351 16.05 -14.31 -21.18
C ASN A 351 16.47 -15.20 -22.34
N PHE A 352 17.69 -14.97 -22.85
CA PHE A 352 18.25 -15.77 -23.95
C PHE A 352 18.47 -17.25 -23.59
N GLY A 353 18.71 -17.57 -22.32
CA GLY A 353 18.94 -18.95 -21.87
C GLY A 353 17.67 -19.79 -21.80
N SER A 354 16.53 -19.19 -21.42
CA SER A 354 15.24 -19.89 -21.32
C SER A 354 14.33 -19.67 -22.52
N GLY A 355 14.59 -18.65 -23.34
CA GLY A 355 13.71 -18.19 -24.42
C GLY A 355 12.46 -17.46 -23.92
N LYS A 356 12.30 -17.24 -22.61
CA LYS A 356 11.16 -16.54 -22.02
C LYS A 356 11.37 -15.03 -22.03
N GLY A 357 10.27 -14.29 -22.07
CA GLY A 357 10.30 -12.83 -22.06
C GLY A 357 8.91 -12.23 -22.04
N ALA A 358 8.86 -10.91 -22.17
CA ALA A 358 7.63 -10.15 -22.26
C ALA A 358 7.81 -8.88 -23.08
N ILE A 359 6.70 -8.39 -23.63
CA ILE A 359 6.57 -7.11 -24.30
C ILE A 359 5.36 -6.38 -23.73
N ASN A 360 5.56 -5.12 -23.34
CA ASN A 360 4.51 -4.19 -22.94
C ASN A 360 4.56 -3.00 -23.89
N THR A 361 3.48 -2.75 -24.63
CA THR A 361 3.35 -1.63 -25.57
C THR A 361 2.24 -0.72 -25.10
N GLU A 362 2.51 0.58 -25.11
CA GLU A 362 1.61 1.63 -24.66
C GLU A 362 1.47 2.66 -25.80
N VAL A 363 0.24 3.05 -26.10
CA VAL A 363 -0.08 4.01 -27.15
C VAL A 363 -0.90 5.12 -26.53
N SER A 364 -0.54 6.37 -26.80
CA SER A 364 -1.26 7.53 -26.27
C SER A 364 -1.47 8.63 -27.30
N TYR A 365 -2.58 9.35 -27.16
CA TYR A 365 -2.91 10.52 -27.98
C TYR A 365 -3.67 11.56 -27.16
N PRO A 366 -3.33 12.86 -27.23
CA PRO A 366 -3.98 13.89 -26.42
C PRO A 366 -5.44 14.08 -26.81
N LEU A 367 -6.34 13.94 -25.84
CA LEU A 367 -7.77 14.17 -26.04
C LEU A 367 -8.09 15.60 -26.52
N PRO A 368 -7.39 16.66 -26.05
CA PRO A 368 -7.60 18.01 -26.56
C PRO A 368 -7.50 18.14 -28.08
N ARG A 369 -6.59 17.38 -28.72
CA ARG A 369 -6.47 17.38 -30.19
C ARG A 369 -7.58 16.61 -30.90
N LEU A 370 -8.11 15.54 -30.28
CA LEU A 370 -9.21 14.75 -30.87
C LEU A 370 -10.55 15.48 -30.77
N LEU A 371 -10.78 16.17 -29.65
CA LEU A 371 -12.06 16.78 -29.32
C LEU A 371 -12.12 18.29 -29.64
N GLY A 372 -11.01 18.90 -30.06
CA GLY A 372 -10.92 20.35 -30.29
C GLY A 372 -10.94 21.17 -28.99
N GLY A 373 -10.43 20.60 -27.90
CA GLY A 373 -10.50 21.12 -26.53
C GLY A 373 -10.85 20.00 -25.53
N GLY A 374 -11.33 20.36 -24.33
CA GLY A 374 -11.69 19.37 -23.31
C GLY A 374 -10.55 19.05 -22.33
N PRO A 375 -10.69 18.02 -21.48
CA PRO A 375 -9.78 17.83 -20.37
C PRO A 375 -8.38 17.42 -20.84
N ASP A 376 -7.35 17.86 -20.11
CA ASP A 376 -5.93 17.59 -20.36
C ASP A 376 -5.55 16.15 -19.99
N PHE A 377 -6.20 15.19 -20.66
CA PHE A 377 -5.93 13.77 -20.58
C PHE A 377 -5.42 13.24 -21.92
N TYR A 378 -4.89 12.02 -21.89
CA TYR A 378 -4.54 11.26 -23.07
C TYR A 378 -5.45 10.05 -23.20
N LEU A 379 -5.99 9.80 -24.39
CA LEU A 379 -6.50 8.49 -24.74
C LEU A 379 -5.33 7.51 -24.68
N PHE A 380 -5.49 6.39 -23.99
CA PHE A 380 -4.40 5.47 -23.70
C PHE A 380 -4.81 4.03 -24.00
N ALA A 381 -3.94 3.28 -24.67
CA ALA A 381 -4.10 1.86 -24.93
C ALA A 381 -2.84 1.11 -24.51
N GLN A 382 -2.99 -0.06 -23.93
CA GLN A 382 -1.91 -0.94 -23.49
C GLN A 382 -2.11 -2.33 -24.04
N ALA A 383 -1.03 -2.91 -24.58
CA ALA A 383 -0.96 -4.31 -24.96
C ALA A 383 0.23 -4.99 -24.26
N PHE A 384 -0.03 -6.07 -23.54
CA PHE A 384 1.00 -6.89 -22.90
C PHE A 384 0.97 -8.31 -23.47
N ALA A 385 2.13 -8.90 -23.69
CA ALA A 385 2.25 -10.32 -24.02
C ALA A 385 3.53 -10.91 -23.42
N GLY A 386 3.43 -12.11 -22.84
CA GLY A 386 4.56 -12.87 -22.29
C GLY A 386 4.47 -13.07 -20.78
N TYR A 387 5.61 -13.22 -20.11
CA TYR A 387 5.69 -13.63 -18.71
C TYR A 387 5.76 -12.46 -17.72
N GLY A 388 5.10 -12.61 -16.57
CA GLY A 388 5.29 -11.72 -15.43
C GLY A 388 4.87 -10.28 -15.68
N GLU A 389 3.61 -10.11 -16.08
CA GLU A 389 2.96 -8.80 -16.13
C GLU A 389 3.00 -8.10 -14.77
N ASN A 390 2.74 -8.89 -13.72
CA ASN A 390 2.81 -8.50 -12.32
C ASN A 390 3.77 -9.45 -11.57
N LEU A 391 4.16 -9.11 -10.35
CA LEU A 391 5.14 -9.91 -9.60
C LEU A 391 4.56 -11.22 -9.05
N LEU A 392 3.28 -11.25 -8.64
CA LEU A 392 2.61 -12.47 -8.17
C LEU A 392 2.61 -13.58 -9.23
N ASP A 393 2.34 -13.20 -10.47
CA ASP A 393 2.28 -14.08 -11.64
C ASP A 393 3.56 -14.03 -12.49
N TYR A 394 4.74 -13.78 -11.88
CA TYR A 394 6.00 -13.64 -12.62
C TYR A 394 6.32 -14.80 -13.57
N ASN A 395 5.81 -16.01 -13.24
CA ASN A 395 6.03 -17.25 -13.95
C ASN A 395 4.88 -17.65 -14.91
N LYS A 396 3.81 -16.85 -15.01
CA LYS A 396 2.69 -17.10 -15.92
C LYS A 396 2.82 -16.28 -17.19
N SER A 397 2.55 -16.92 -18.33
CA SER A 397 2.43 -16.24 -19.63
C SER A 397 1.01 -15.76 -19.82
N THR A 398 0.84 -14.49 -20.20
CA THR A 398 -0.47 -13.90 -20.46
C THR A 398 -0.44 -12.98 -21.68
N THR A 399 -1.62 -12.64 -22.19
CA THR A 399 -1.82 -11.62 -23.22
C THR A 399 -2.98 -10.74 -22.81
N ARG A 400 -2.77 -9.43 -22.84
CA ARG A 400 -3.73 -8.43 -22.36
C ARG A 400 -3.80 -7.28 -23.35
N LEU A 401 -5.02 -6.79 -23.59
CA LEU A 401 -5.27 -5.56 -24.31
C LEU A 401 -6.22 -4.72 -23.46
N ARG A 402 -5.81 -3.50 -23.12
CA ARG A 402 -6.58 -2.59 -22.28
C ARG A 402 -6.62 -1.20 -22.91
N VAL A 403 -7.71 -0.47 -22.66
CA VAL A 403 -7.91 0.91 -23.11
C VAL A 403 -8.40 1.77 -21.96
N GLY A 404 -8.09 3.05 -21.97
CA GLY A 404 -8.50 3.98 -20.94
C GLY A 404 -7.84 5.34 -21.12
N PHE A 405 -7.40 5.91 -20.00
CA PHE A 405 -6.93 7.30 -19.95
C PHE A 405 -5.64 7.41 -19.17
N ALA A 406 -4.79 8.35 -19.59
CA ALA A 406 -3.60 8.73 -18.86
C ALA A 406 -3.62 10.22 -18.51
N LEU A 407 -3.08 10.53 -17.34
CA LEU A 407 -2.79 11.89 -16.89
C LEU A 407 -1.40 12.31 -17.37
N VAL A 408 -0.47 11.36 -17.35
CA VAL A 408 0.91 11.51 -17.81
C VAL A 408 1.27 10.33 -18.70
N ARG A 409 2.04 10.58 -19.76
CA ARG A 409 2.37 9.62 -20.81
C ARG A 409 3.87 9.61 -21.13
#